data_AF-A0ABD6MA46-F1
#
_entry.id   AF-A0ABD6MA46-F1
#
_cell.length_a   1.000
_cell.length_b   1.000
_cell.length_c   1.000
_cell.angle_alpha   90.00
_cell.angle_beta   90.00
_cell.angle_gamma   90.00
#
_symmetry.space_group_name_H-M   'P 1'
#
loop_
_entity.id
_entity.type
_entity.pdbx_description
1 polymer ?
#
loop_
_entity_poly.entity_id
_entity_poly.type
_entity_poly.pdbx_seq_one_letter_code
_entity_poly.pdbx_strand_id
1 'polypeptide(L)'
;MTAADLSRLDVPLADVELQIVCETTRKALARTSSPSDRIAYAHDLFLLTHRGLCSTEADYPGFDAWIAQQQNLNTAARRNR
;
A
#
# COMPACT_ATOMS: atom_id res chain seq x y z
N MET A 1 3.50 36.53 -0.11
CA MET A 1 2.56 35.43 0.17
C MET A 1 1.17 36.03 0.33
N THR A 2 0.29 35.77 -0.63
CA THR A 2 -1.06 36.34 -0.74
C THR A 2 -2.12 35.26 -0.51
N ALA A 3 -3.39 35.64 -0.38
CA ALA A 3 -4.49 34.66 -0.29
C ALA A 3 -4.52 33.68 -1.48
N ALA A 4 -4.12 34.14 -2.68
CA ALA A 4 -3.97 33.32 -3.87
C ALA A 4 -2.77 32.35 -3.83
N ASP A 5 -1.81 32.56 -2.92
CA ASP A 5 -0.71 31.61 -2.69
C ASP A 5 -1.14 30.48 -1.74
N LEU A 6 -2.04 30.76 -0.79
CA LEU A 6 -2.58 29.77 0.14
C LEU A 6 -3.58 28.80 -0.54
N SER A 7 -4.46 29.31 -1.42
CA SER A 7 -5.39 28.46 -2.17
C SER A 7 -4.70 27.49 -3.14
N ARG A 8 -3.45 27.78 -3.54
CA ARG A 8 -2.62 26.88 -4.37
C ARG A 8 -1.98 25.75 -3.56
N LEU A 9 -1.94 25.88 -2.24
CA LEU A 9 -1.44 24.88 -1.31
C LEU A 9 -2.58 24.01 -0.74
N ASP A 10 -3.83 24.29 -1.12
CA ASP A 10 -4.99 23.51 -0.72
C ASP A 10 -5.09 22.25 -1.59
N VAL A 11 -4.30 21.25 -1.21
CA VAL A 11 -4.23 19.93 -1.84
C VAL A 11 -5.04 18.95 -0.98
N PRO A 12 -5.87 18.06 -1.56
CA PRO A 12 -6.60 17.07 -0.79
C PRO A 12 -5.66 16.27 0.13
N LEU A 13 -6.08 16.06 1.39
CA LEU A 13 -5.29 15.33 2.37
C LEU A 13 -4.85 13.95 1.86
N ALA A 14 -5.75 13.23 1.17
CA ALA A 14 -5.48 11.92 0.61
C ALA A 14 -4.31 11.92 -0.42
N ASP A 15 -4.15 13.00 -1.19
CA ASP A 15 -3.07 13.13 -2.15
C ASP A 15 -1.73 13.38 -1.44
N VAL A 16 -1.76 14.19 -0.37
CA VAL A 16 -0.58 14.44 0.47
C VAL A 16 -0.14 13.17 1.19
N GLU A 17 -1.08 12.41 1.75
CA GLU A 17 -0.81 11.11 2.38
C GLU A 17 -0.19 10.14 1.38
N LEU A 18 -0.77 10.04 0.17
CA LEU A 18 -0.21 9.20 -0.89
C LEU A 18 1.21 9.62 -1.27
N GLN A 19 1.47 10.93 -1.37
CA GLN A 19 2.80 11.46 -1.67
C GLN A 19 3.80 11.08 -0.57
N ILE A 20 3.43 11.23 0.71
CA ILE A 20 4.28 10.88 1.85
C ILE A 20 4.63 9.40 1.83
N VAL A 21 3.64 8.52 1.60
CA VAL A 21 3.87 7.07 1.55
C VAL A 21 4.79 6.72 0.37
N CYS A 22 4.54 7.26 -0.82
CA CYS A 22 5.41 7.05 -1.99
C CYS A 22 6.87 7.47 -1.71
N GLU A 23 7.08 8.66 -1.15
CA GLU A 23 8.41 9.17 -0.81
C GLU A 23 9.11 8.31 0.25
N THR A 24 8.36 7.83 1.24
CA THR A 24 8.87 6.97 2.29
C THR A 24 9.34 5.63 1.71
N THR A 25 8.53 5.02 0.84
CA THR A 25 8.88 3.77 0.15
C THR A 25 10.08 3.94 -0.78
N ARG A 26 10.19 5.06 -1.52
CA ARG A 26 11.39 5.37 -2.34
C ARG A 26 12.65 5.43 -1.50
N LYS A 27 12.60 6.09 -0.34
CA LYS A 27 13.75 6.18 0.58
C LYS A 27 14.12 4.83 1.16
N ALA A 28 13.14 4.00 1.52
CA ALA A 28 13.38 2.64 2.00
C ALA A 28 14.03 1.76 0.93
N LEU A 29 13.51 1.80 -0.29
CA LEU A 29 14.06 1.10 -1.46
C LEU A 29 15.52 1.48 -1.74
N ALA A 30 15.84 2.78 -1.68
CA ALA A 30 17.19 3.27 -1.91
C ALA A 30 18.18 2.87 -0.81
N ARG A 31 17.71 2.64 0.43
CA ARG A 31 18.55 2.35 1.59
C ARG A 31 18.71 0.86 1.89
N THR A 32 17.82 0.01 1.40
CA THR A 32 17.89 -1.42 1.72
C THR A 32 19.04 -2.13 1.01
N SER A 33 19.73 -2.99 1.76
CA SER A 33 20.73 -3.94 1.27
C SER A 33 20.16 -5.35 1.03
N SER A 34 18.95 -5.64 1.54
CA SER A 34 18.27 -6.92 1.34
C SER A 34 17.71 -7.01 -0.08
N PRO A 35 18.08 -8.04 -0.87
CA PRO A 35 17.50 -8.26 -2.19
C PRO A 35 15.98 -8.50 -2.13
N SER A 36 15.50 -9.19 -1.10
CA SER A 36 14.08 -9.45 -0.89
C SER A 36 13.32 -8.15 -0.63
N ASP A 37 13.82 -7.32 0.27
CA ASP A 37 13.17 -6.05 0.61
C ASP A 37 13.20 -5.09 -0.57
N ARG A 38 14.25 -5.14 -1.39
CA ARG A 38 14.33 -4.34 -2.61
C ARG A 38 13.20 -4.69 -3.58
N ILE A 39 12.88 -5.97 -3.74
CA ILE A 39 11.75 -6.41 -4.56
C ILE A 39 10.43 -5.95 -3.93
N ALA A 40 10.26 -6.14 -2.62
CA ALA A 40 9.05 -5.74 -1.90
C ALA A 40 8.78 -4.24 -2.04
N TYR A 41 9.75 -3.38 -1.71
CA TYR A 41 9.57 -1.93 -1.80
C TYR A 41 9.37 -1.43 -3.24
N ALA A 42 9.99 -2.07 -4.23
CA ALA A 42 9.76 -1.74 -5.63
C ALA A 42 8.31 -2.07 -6.04
N HIS A 43 7.79 -3.21 -5.61
CA HIS A 43 6.42 -3.62 -5.85
C HIS A 43 5.41 -2.72 -5.12
N ASP A 44 5.66 -2.41 -3.85
CA ASP A 44 4.82 -1.50 -3.07
C ASP A 44 4.75 -0.12 -3.72
N LEU A 45 5.89 0.42 -4.17
CA LEU A 45 5.93 1.70 -4.89
C LEU A 45 5.13 1.65 -6.19
N PHE A 46 5.20 0.54 -6.93
CA PHE A 46 4.39 0.33 -8.13
C PHE A 46 2.89 0.36 -7.82
N LEU A 47 2.43 -0.41 -6.82
CA LEU A 47 1.02 -0.46 -6.44
C LEU A 47 0.50 0.90 -5.95
N LEU A 48 1.29 1.64 -5.18
CA LEU A 48 0.93 2.97 -4.71
C LEU A 48 0.77 3.98 -5.86
N THR A 49 1.61 3.88 -6.89
CA THR A 49 1.60 4.81 -8.04
C THR A 49 0.60 4.41 -9.12
N HIS A 50 0.10 3.18 -9.10
CA HIS A 50 -0.78 2.61 -10.13
C HIS A 50 -2.04 1.97 -9.53
N ARG A 51 -2.64 2.60 -8.52
CA ARG A 51 -3.81 2.07 -7.79
C ARG A 51 -5.02 1.71 -8.66
N GLY A 52 -5.14 2.32 -9.84
CA GLY A 52 -6.22 2.02 -10.79
C GLY A 52 -5.90 0.89 -11.78
N LEU A 53 -4.64 0.41 -11.84
CA LEU A 53 -4.22 -0.64 -12.77
C LEU A 53 -4.23 -2.04 -12.17
N CYS A 54 -4.31 -2.15 -10.84
CA CYS A 54 -4.32 -3.43 -10.13
C CYS A 54 -5.58 -3.49 -9.26
N SER A 55 -6.38 -4.54 -9.44
CA SER A 55 -7.59 -4.75 -8.65
C SER A 55 -7.60 -6.19 -8.17
N THR A 56 -7.37 -6.40 -6.88
CA THR A 56 -7.37 -7.74 -6.28
C THR A 56 -8.67 -8.48 -6.56
N GLU A 57 -9.81 -7.79 -6.55
CA GLU A 57 -11.11 -8.40 -6.85
C GLU A 57 -11.22 -8.86 -8.31
N ALA A 58 -10.69 -8.07 -9.25
CA ALA A 58 -10.73 -8.40 -10.67
C ALA A 58 -9.70 -9.48 -11.05
N ASP A 59 -8.49 -9.37 -10.52
CA ASP A 59 -7.37 -10.25 -10.83
C ASP A 59 -7.45 -11.59 -10.09
N TYR A 60 -8.05 -11.58 -8.89
CA TYR A 60 -8.23 -12.76 -8.04
C TYR A 60 -9.67 -12.86 -7.50
N PRO A 61 -10.65 -13.24 -8.35
CA PRO A 61 -12.04 -13.38 -7.92
C PRO A 61 -12.18 -14.37 -6.75
N GLY A 62 -12.87 -13.93 -5.68
CA GLY A 62 -13.09 -14.75 -4.48
C GLY A 62 -11.91 -14.81 -3.51
N PHE A 63 -10.84 -14.05 -3.75
CA PHE A 63 -9.68 -13.98 -2.84
C PHE A 63 -10.06 -13.59 -1.41
N ASP A 64 -10.97 -12.64 -1.24
CA ASP A 64 -11.43 -12.21 0.09
C ASP A 64 -12.10 -13.35 0.89
N ALA A 65 -12.93 -14.14 0.21
CA ALA A 65 -13.58 -15.30 0.83
C ALA A 65 -12.55 -16.37 1.24
N TRP A 66 -11.53 -16.57 0.40
CA TRP A 66 -10.42 -17.46 0.71
C TRP A 66 -9.60 -16.96 1.90
N ILE A 67 -9.25 -15.67 1.96
CA ILE A 67 -8.54 -15.07 3.10
C ILE A 67 -9.34 -15.22 4.40
N ALA A 68 -10.65 -14.94 4.36
CA ALA A 68 -11.53 -15.10 5.51
C ALA A 68 -11.54 -16.55 6.01
N GLN A 69 -11.57 -17.53 5.10
CA GLN A 69 -11.46 -18.95 5.45
C GLN A 69 -10.13 -19.25 6.15
N GLN A 70 -9.00 -18.77 5.62
CA GLN A 70 -7.68 -19.00 6.22
C GLN A 70 -7.56 -18.39 7.62
N GLN A 71 -8.13 -17.20 7.84
CA GLN A 71 -8.16 -16.56 9.16
C GLN A 71 -8.97 -17.37 10.18
N ASN A 72 -10.10 -17.94 9.76
CA ASN A 72 -10.92 -18.82 10.61
C ASN A 72 -10.16 -20.10 11.00
N LEU A 73 -9.49 -20.74 10.03
CA LEU A 73 -8.66 -21.94 10.29
C LEU A 73 -7.54 -21.65 11.29
N ASN A 74 -6.83 -20.53 11.11
CA ASN A 74 -5.77 -20.11 12.04
C ASN A 74 -6.30 -19.82 13.44
N THR A 75 -7.48 -19.21 13.54
CA THR A 75 -8.13 -18.92 14.82
C THR A 75 -8.53 -20.21 15.53
N ALA A 76 -9.11 -21.17 14.82
CA ALA A 76 -9.44 -22.48 15.37
C ALA A 76 -8.19 -23.24 15.84
N ALA A 77 -7.10 -23.22 15.05
CA ALA A 77 -5.84 -23.86 15.41
C ALA A 77 -5.21 -23.27 16.68
N ARG A 78 -5.32 -21.96 16.90
CA ARG A 78 -4.83 -21.29 18.12
C ARG A 78 -5.64 -21.63 19.37
N ARG A 79 -6.96 -21.84 19.23
CA ARG A 79 -7.84 -22.20 20.35
C ARG A 79 -7.65 -23.65 20.82
N ASN A 80 -7.17 -24.52 19.93
CA ASN A 80 -6.93 -25.94 20.20
C ASN A 80 -5.48 -26.24 20.62
N ARG A 81 -4.68 -25.21 20.95
CA ARG A 81 -3.34 -25.30 21.54
C ARG A 81 -3.39 -24.88 23.01
#